data_AF-A0A2H1HUY7-F1
#
_entry.id   AF-A0A2H1HUY7-F1
#
_cell.length_a   1.000
_cell.length_b   1.000
_cell.length_c   1.000
_cell.angle_alpha   90.00
_cell.angle_beta   90.00
_cell.angle_gamma   90.00
#
_symmetry.space_group_name_H-M   'P 1'
#
loop_
_entity.id
_entity.type
_entity.pdbx_description
1 polymer ?
#
loop_
_entity_poly.entity_id
_entity_poly.type
_entity_poly.pdbx_seq_one_letter_code
_entity_poly.pdbx_strand_id
1 'polypeptide(L)'
;MIEGIIYRYRTGIAWRDLPETFGKWQTVWTWHRRLAADGTWDAIHQALTAHAAKNNKVDFTVSVDSTIARAHQHATNISRVKKGLVELQGSGHRVA
;
A
#
# COMPACT_ATOMS: atom_id res chain seq x y z
N MET A 1 -23.19 -11.43 -10.34
CA MET A 1 -22.85 -10.53 -9.21
C MET A 1 -21.36 -10.60 -8.87
N ILE A 2 -20.85 -11.67 -8.23
CA ILE A 2 -19.40 -11.83 -7.94
C ILE A 2 -18.55 -11.76 -9.22
N GLU A 3 -18.98 -12.45 -10.29
CA GLU A 3 -18.34 -12.37 -11.62
C GLU A 3 -18.15 -10.93 -12.11
N GLY A 4 -19.13 -10.04 -11.89
CA GLY A 4 -19.02 -8.63 -12.27
C GLY A 4 -18.00 -7.85 -11.43
N ILE A 5 -17.85 -8.22 -10.14
CA ILE A 5 -16.82 -7.65 -9.26
C ILE A 5 -15.44 -8.08 -9.74
N ILE A 6 -15.26 -9.38 -10.01
CA ILE A 6 -14.01 -9.94 -10.52
C ILE A 6 -13.64 -9.31 -11.87
N TYR A 7 -14.60 -9.22 -12.79
CA TYR A 7 -14.41 -8.58 -14.09
C TYR A 7 -13.91 -7.14 -13.96
N ARG A 8 -14.53 -6.35 -13.06
CA ARG A 8 -14.12 -4.96 -12.81
C ARG A 8 -12.68 -4.87 -12.30
N TYR A 9 -12.28 -5.74 -11.37
CA TYR A 9 -10.90 -5.75 -10.86
C TYR A 9 -9.89 -6.22 -11.91
N ARG A 10 -10.26 -7.19 -12.75
CA ARG A 10 -9.41 -7.69 -13.83
C ARG A 10 -9.18 -6.65 -14.93
N THR A 11 -10.19 -5.83 -15.23
CA THR A 11 -10.15 -4.88 -16.35
C THR A 11 -9.86 -3.44 -15.93
N GLY A 12 -10.02 -3.11 -14.65
CA GLY A 12 -9.76 -1.77 -14.10
C GLY A 12 -10.82 -0.72 -14.45
N ILE A 13 -11.95 -1.12 -15.05
CA ILE A 13 -12.99 -0.19 -15.49
C ILE A 13 -13.67 0.54 -14.32
N ALA A 14 -14.29 1.68 -14.63
CA ALA A 14 -15.19 2.34 -13.68
C ALA A 14 -16.44 1.49 -13.45
N TRP A 15 -17.05 1.60 -12.26
CA TRP A 15 -18.27 0.83 -11.94
C TRP A 15 -19.41 1.09 -12.93
N ARG A 16 -19.56 2.33 -13.41
CA ARG A 16 -20.61 2.72 -14.35
C ARG A 16 -20.47 2.07 -15.73
N ASP A 17 -19.26 1.61 -16.06
CA ASP A 17 -18.94 0.99 -17.36
C ASP A 17 -19.05 -0.54 -17.30
N LEU A 18 -19.55 -1.10 -16.20
CA LEU A 18 -19.71 -2.54 -16.06
C LEU A 18 -20.67 -3.08 -17.14
N PRO A 19 -20.28 -4.11 -17.91
CA PRO A 19 -21.14 -4.69 -18.94
C PRO A 19 -22.49 -5.14 -18.37
N GLU A 20 -23.57 -4.84 -19.10
CA GLU A 20 -24.95 -5.14 -18.67
C GLU A 20 -25.20 -6.63 -18.43
N THR A 21 -24.41 -7.51 -19.06
CA THR A 21 -24.45 -8.96 -18.84
C THR A 21 -24.19 -9.37 -17.38
N PHE A 22 -23.53 -8.52 -16.59
CA PHE A 22 -23.33 -8.73 -15.15
C PHE A 22 -24.46 -8.16 -14.27
N GLY A 23 -25.43 -7.47 -14.88
CA GLY A 23 -26.53 -6.77 -14.22
C GLY A 23 -26.21 -5.32 -13.87
N LYS A 24 -27.15 -4.66 -13.17
CA LYS A 24 -27.03 -3.24 -12.77
C LYS A 24 -25.80 -3.03 -11.90
N TRP A 25 -24.92 -2.12 -12.32
CA TRP A 25 -23.66 -1.85 -11.62
C TRP A 25 -23.86 -1.42 -10.17
N GLN A 26 -24.95 -0.71 -9.84
CA GLN A 26 -25.26 -0.29 -8.47
C GLN A 26 -25.44 -1.50 -7.55
N THR A 27 -26.15 -2.53 -8.03
CA THR A 27 -26.37 -3.77 -7.28
C THR A 27 -25.04 -4.49 -7.04
N VAL A 28 -24.22 -4.61 -8.09
CA VAL A 28 -22.89 -5.24 -8.00
C VAL A 28 -21.99 -4.48 -7.02
N TRP A 29 -21.98 -3.15 -7.08
CA TRP A 29 -21.26 -2.30 -6.15
C TRP A 29 -21.74 -2.42 -4.71
N THR A 30 -23.06 -2.39 -4.47
CA THR A 30 -23.62 -2.53 -3.12
C THR A 30 -23.21 -3.86 -2.50
N TRP A 31 -23.26 -4.95 -3.26
CA TRP A 31 -22.80 -6.25 -2.80
C TRP A 31 -21.29 -6.28 -2.54
N HIS A 32 -20.48 -5.75 -3.46
CA HIS A 32 -19.04 -5.61 -3.26
C HIS A 32 -18.73 -4.90 -1.94
N ARG A 33 -19.41 -3.77 -1.68
CA ARG A 33 -19.23 -2.97 -0.46
C ARG A 33 -19.65 -3.74 0.79
N ARG A 34 -20.74 -4.51 0.76
CA ARG A 34 -21.19 -5.34 1.89
C ARG A 34 -20.16 -6.41 2.23
N LEU A 35 -19.70 -7.15 1.23
CA LEU A 35 -18.67 -8.19 1.37
C LEU A 35 -17.31 -7.66 1.81
N ALA A 36 -17.01 -6.39 1.51
CA ALA A 36 -15.83 -5.72 2.05
C ALA A 36 -16.03 -5.34 3.52
N ALA A 37 -17.21 -4.82 3.86
CA ALA A 37 -17.51 -4.37 5.23
C ALA A 37 -17.62 -5.54 6.23
N ASP A 38 -18.08 -6.70 5.79
CA ASP A 38 -18.21 -7.91 6.63
C ASP A 38 -16.96 -8.80 6.64
N GLY A 39 -15.89 -8.42 5.93
CA GLY A 39 -14.62 -9.14 5.89
C GLY A 39 -14.62 -10.39 4.99
N THR A 40 -15.69 -10.63 4.21
CA THR A 40 -15.74 -11.80 3.31
C THR A 40 -14.58 -11.81 2.31
N TRP A 41 -14.17 -10.65 1.78
CA TRP A 41 -13.03 -10.59 0.88
C TRP A 41 -11.72 -11.01 1.55
N ASP A 42 -11.52 -10.63 2.81
CA ASP A 42 -10.33 -11.04 3.57
C ASP A 42 -10.33 -12.54 3.82
N ALA A 43 -11.48 -13.11 4.17
CA ALA A 43 -11.63 -14.55 4.36
C ALA A 43 -11.34 -15.35 3.06
N ILE A 44 -11.87 -14.89 1.91
CA ILE A 44 -11.59 -15.48 0.61
C ILE A 44 -10.10 -15.38 0.27
N HIS A 45 -9.50 -14.20 0.47
CA HIS A 45 -8.07 -13.99 0.20
C HIS A 45 -7.19 -14.92 1.04
N GLN A 46 -7.48 -15.06 2.34
CA GLN A 46 -6.75 -15.97 3.22
C GLN A 46 -6.88 -17.43 2.76
N ALA A 47 -8.10 -17.88 2.43
CA ALA A 47 -8.34 -19.25 1.97
C ALA A 47 -7.60 -19.56 0.65
N LEU A 48 -7.65 -18.63 -0.31
CA LEU A 48 -6.95 -18.78 -1.60
C LEU A 48 -5.43 -18.76 -1.42
N THR A 49 -4.91 -17.88 -0.57
CA THR A 49 -3.48 -17.80 -0.27
C THR A 49 -2.99 -19.08 0.39
N ALA A 50 -3.71 -19.60 1.40
CA ALA A 50 -3.38 -20.86 2.06
C ALA A 50 -3.42 -22.05 1.07
N HIS A 51 -4.42 -22.09 0.19
CA HIS A 51 -4.49 -23.10 -0.86
C HIS A 51 -3.32 -22.99 -1.84
N ALA A 52 -2.97 -21.78 -2.28
CA ALA A 52 -1.85 -21.57 -3.20
C ALA A 52 -0.51 -21.95 -2.56
N ALA A 53 -0.30 -21.60 -1.29
CA ALA A 53 0.89 -21.94 -0.53
C ALA A 53 1.07 -23.46 -0.40
N LYS A 54 -0.02 -24.18 -0.05
CA LYS A 54 -0.01 -25.65 0.02
C LYS A 54 0.37 -26.32 -1.31
N ASN A 55 0.04 -25.68 -2.43
CA ASN A 55 0.30 -26.21 -3.76
C ASN A 55 1.57 -25.62 -4.41
N ASN A 56 2.43 -24.92 -3.64
CA ASN A 56 3.64 -24.26 -4.15
C ASN A 56 3.37 -23.31 -5.34
N LYS A 57 2.21 -22.65 -5.35
CA LYS A 57 1.79 -21.70 -6.40
C LYS A 57 2.14 -20.24 -6.07
N VAL A 58 2.56 -19.97 -4.84
CA VAL A 58 2.98 -18.65 -4.38
C VAL A 58 4.31 -18.79 -3.64
N ASP A 59 5.20 -17.83 -3.88
CA ASP A 59 6.42 -17.64 -3.13
C ASP A 59 6.26 -16.38 -2.28
N PHE A 60 6.73 -16.43 -1.03
CA PHE A 60 6.58 -15.34 -0.05
C PHE A 60 7.82 -14.43 -0.01
N THR A 61 8.57 -14.35 -1.11
CA THR A 61 9.67 -13.40 -1.25
C THR A 61 9.13 -11.97 -1.21
N VAL A 62 9.49 -11.25 -0.15
CA VAL A 62 9.11 -9.83 0.03
C VAL A 62 10.15 -8.96 -0.66
N SER A 63 9.72 -8.13 -1.61
CA SER A 63 10.54 -7.05 -2.16
C SER A 63 10.38 -5.81 -1.28
N VAL A 64 11.48 -5.29 -0.77
CA VAL A 64 11.51 -4.04 0.01
C VAL A 64 12.10 -2.96 -0.88
N ASP A 65 11.28 -1.98 -1.26
CA ASP A 65 11.80 -0.71 -1.78
C ASP A 65 11.99 0.28 -0.62
N SER A 66 12.99 1.15 -0.77
CA SER A 66 13.13 2.29 0.13
C SER A 66 13.25 3.55 -0.71
N THR A 67 12.54 4.60 -0.30
CA THR A 67 12.63 5.92 -0.92
C THR A 67 13.15 6.91 0.10
N ILE A 68 14.27 7.57 -0.20
CA ILE A 68 14.82 8.64 0.62
C ILE A 68 14.38 9.99 0.04
N ALA A 69 13.48 10.68 0.73
CA ALA A 69 13.10 12.06 0.40
C ALA A 69 13.82 13.03 1.36
N ARG A 70 14.66 13.92 0.81
CA ARG A 70 15.34 14.94 1.60
C ARG A 70 14.36 16.05 1.97
N ALA A 71 14.18 16.30 3.27
CA ALA A 71 13.36 17.42 3.73
C ALA A 71 14.11 18.76 3.57
N HIS A 72 13.38 19.83 3.24
CA HIS A 72 13.92 21.19 3.28
C HIS A 72 14.28 21.56 4.72
N GLN A 73 15.32 22.37 4.94
CA GLN A 73 15.77 22.81 6.27
C GLN A 73 14.70 23.53 7.12
N HIS A 74 13.61 23.97 6.50
CA HIS A 74 12.46 24.58 7.19
C HIS A 74 11.35 23.58 7.55
N ALA A 75 11.44 22.33 7.10
CA ALA A 75 10.52 21.25 7.47
C ALA A 75 10.98 20.47 8.72
N THR A 76 12.18 20.76 9.25
CA THR A 76 12.63 20.19 10.51
C THR A 76 11.91 20.88 11.66
N ASN A 77 10.92 20.21 12.25
CA ASN A 77 10.23 20.66 13.47
C ASN A 77 11.09 20.44 14.73
N ILE A 78 12.42 20.56 14.58
CA ILE A 78 13.38 20.42 15.68
C ILE A 78 13.47 21.79 16.36
N SER A 79 13.07 21.84 17.63
CA SER A 79 13.27 23.01 18.47
C SER A 79 14.75 23.36 18.53
N ARG A 80 15.13 24.49 17.92
CA ARG A 80 16.51 24.98 17.96
C ARG A 80 16.82 25.42 19.38
N VAL A 81 17.76 24.75 20.04
CA VAL A 81 18.27 25.19 21.35
C VAL A 81 18.86 26.59 21.17
N LYS A 82 18.20 27.62 21.72
CA LYS A 82 18.70 29.00 21.73
C LYS A 82 19.79 29.14 22.80
N LYS A 83 20.97 28.57 22.54
CA LYS A 83 22.25 29.02 23.08
C LYS A 83 23.36 28.22 22.40
N GLY A 84 24.24 28.93 21.71
CA GLY A 84 25.46 28.33 21.20
C GLY A 84 26.34 27.86 22.35
N LEU A 85 26.96 26.70 22.17
CA LEU A 85 28.35 26.45 22.52
C LEU A 85 28.80 25.12 21.88
N VAL A 86 29.99 25.19 21.28
CA VAL A 86 30.85 24.12 20.75
C VAL A 86 30.61 23.72 19.28
N GLU A 87 31.41 24.32 18.39
CA GLU A 87 31.84 23.67 17.15
C GLU A 87 32.69 22.43 17.50
N LEU A 88 32.21 21.24 17.12
CA LEU A 88 32.90 19.96 17.33
C LEU A 88 33.81 19.55 16.13
N GLN A 89 34.28 20.51 15.33
CA GLN A 89 35.19 20.23 14.21
C GLN A 89 36.41 21.16 14.21
N GLY A 90 37.28 20.98 15.21
CA GLY A 90 38.68 21.39 15.11
C GLY A 90 39.56 20.18 14.83
N SER A 91 40.00 19.99 13.58
CA SER A 91 41.03 18.98 13.26
C SER A 91 42.40 19.48 13.70
N GLY A 92 42.83 19.10 14.90
CA GLY A 92 44.19 19.34 15.36
C GLY A 92 45.16 18.29 14.80
N HIS A 93 45.99 18.71 13.84
CA HIS A 93 47.32 18.21 13.43
C HIS A 93 47.47 18.01 11.92
N ARG A 94 48.10 19.00 11.26
CA ARG A 94 49.01 18.77 10.14
C ARG A 94 50.41 19.11 10.64
N VAL A 95 51.23 18.08 10.83
CA VAL A 95 52.69 18.19 10.91
C VAL A 95 53.22 18.42 9.50
N ALA A 96 54.13 19.39 9.37
CA ALA A 96 55.10 19.49 8.28
C ALA A 96 56.47 19.16 8.85
#